data_AF-A0A7S4VJL2-F1
#
_entry.id   AF-A0A7S4VJL2-F1
#
_cell.length_a   1.000
_cell.length_b   1.000
_cell.length_c   1.000
_cell.angle_alpha   90.00
_cell.angle_beta   90.00
_cell.angle_gamma   90.00
#
_symmetry.space_group_name_H-M   'P 1'
#
loop_
_entity.id
_entity.type
_entity.pdbx_description
1 polymer ?
#
loop_
_entity_poly.entity_id
_entity_poly.type
_entity_poly.pdbx_seq_one_letter_code
_entity_poly.pdbx_strand_id
1 'polypeptide(L)'
;MEMSHRSGTAEGGGSFRQEEPASPLMGNQVPTHRTSPATGALRYDAAPEQSAIAVLAVLMRKHLILGWRRKRFVGAATRVVFMVAVPLLVWFLQPPKDRENVRGGLAAMVLPILGAMFIIAMFTQFVVEVVTDKELKMRYVQQVAGVSNAVYWWSYYLFYFILTGFAILLYLACTKWIAPIYRYSDSFLMFLSFAAAFLQTFFLCMMVATVFSRARMAGVICSMMGAMTVGVFYAL
;
A
#
# COMPACT_ATOMS: atom_id res chain seq x y z
N MET A 1 68.55 1.82 -16.17
CA MET A 1 67.80 2.11 -14.94
C MET A 1 66.52 1.26 -15.00
N GLU A 2 66.48 -0.03 -14.60
CA GLU A 2 67.04 -0.67 -13.39
C GLU A 2 66.73 0.19 -12.15
N MET A 3 65.97 -0.22 -11.12
CA MET A 3 65.76 -1.51 -10.42
C MET A 3 64.37 -1.45 -9.73
N SER A 4 63.54 -2.50 -9.69
CA SER A 4 63.59 -3.72 -8.86
C SER A 4 63.32 -3.50 -7.35
N HIS A 5 62.19 -4.01 -6.84
CA HIS A 5 62.05 -5.02 -5.76
C HIS A 5 60.58 -5.06 -5.27
N ARG A 6 59.83 -6.17 -5.45
CA ARG A 6 59.68 -7.38 -4.58
C ARG A 6 59.08 -7.07 -3.20
N SER A 7 58.21 -7.85 -2.58
CA SER A 7 57.73 -9.24 -2.71
C SER A 7 56.31 -9.34 -2.10
N GLY A 8 55.41 -10.25 -2.51
CA GLY A 8 55.33 -11.67 -2.08
C GLY A 8 54.79 -11.77 -0.63
N THR A 9 53.82 -12.59 -0.21
CA THR A 9 53.43 -13.98 -0.54
C THR A 9 52.27 -14.32 0.45
N ALA A 10 51.14 -14.94 0.06
CA ALA A 10 50.86 -16.39 0.00
C ALA A 10 49.73 -16.78 1.00
N GLU A 11 49.22 -18.01 0.82
CA GLU A 11 48.19 -18.76 1.57
C GLU A 11 46.76 -18.59 1.05
N GLY A 12 46.02 -19.64 0.69
CA GLY A 12 46.27 -21.07 0.74
C GLY A 12 44.95 -21.79 0.41
N GLY A 13 44.97 -22.65 -0.62
CA GLY A 13 43.83 -23.48 -1.00
C GLY A 13 43.69 -24.69 -0.07
N GLY A 14 42.45 -25.06 0.23
CA GLY A 14 42.10 -26.23 1.04
C GLY A 14 40.82 -26.87 0.53
N SER A 15 40.96 -27.73 -0.47
CA SER A 15 39.95 -28.68 -0.93
C SER A 15 39.86 -29.85 0.07
N PHE A 16 38.68 -30.13 0.62
CA PHE A 16 38.44 -31.37 1.37
C PHE A 16 37.07 -31.97 1.01
N ARG A 17 37.16 -32.92 0.06
CA ARG A 17 36.67 -34.30 0.12
C ARG A 17 35.24 -34.57 0.64
N GLN A 18 34.40 -34.96 -0.31
CA GLN A 18 33.28 -35.89 -0.18
C GLN A 18 33.68 -37.16 0.61
N GLU A 19 32.92 -37.49 1.66
CA GLU A 19 32.74 -38.87 2.12
C GLU A 19 31.23 -39.15 2.24
N GLU A 20 30.79 -40.13 1.46
CA GLU A 20 29.47 -40.76 1.51
C GLU A 20 29.56 -42.06 2.38
N PRO A 21 28.48 -42.81 2.61
CA PRO A 21 27.95 -43.13 3.93
C PRO A 21 28.36 -44.52 4.45
N ALA A 22 28.40 -44.70 5.77
CA ALA A 22 28.53 -46.02 6.39
C ALA A 22 27.45 -46.23 7.48
N SER A 23 26.51 -47.10 7.16
CA SER A 23 25.73 -47.95 8.07
C SER A 23 25.75 -49.35 7.43
N PRO A 24 25.58 -50.49 8.13
CA PRO A 24 24.93 -50.68 9.43
C PRO A 24 25.66 -51.71 10.35
N LEU A 25 24.99 -52.10 11.45
CA LEU A 25 25.23 -53.26 12.33
C LEU A 25 26.19 -53.05 13.51
N MET A 26 25.62 -52.74 14.67
CA MET A 26 25.56 -53.75 15.73
C MET A 26 24.54 -53.32 16.78
N GLY A 27 23.49 -54.13 16.91
CA GLY A 27 22.52 -54.01 17.98
C GLY A 27 23.20 -54.26 19.32
N ASN A 28 23.16 -53.25 20.17
CA ASN A 28 23.33 -53.44 21.61
C ASN A 28 22.01 -53.01 22.26
N GLN A 29 21.18 -54.01 22.55
CA GLN A 29 20.01 -53.81 23.40
C GLN A 29 20.48 -53.53 24.82
N VAL A 30 20.29 -52.29 25.27
CA VAL A 30 20.35 -51.95 26.69
C VAL A 30 18.91 -51.65 27.14
N PRO A 31 18.27 -52.52 27.93
CA PRO A 31 16.97 -52.23 28.50
C PRO A 31 17.18 -51.39 29.75
N THR A 32 16.89 -50.09 29.67
CA THR A 32 16.71 -49.29 30.89
C THR A 32 15.44 -48.46 30.81
N HIS A 33 14.47 -48.93 31.59
CA HIS A 33 13.33 -48.19 32.06
C HIS A 33 13.83 -46.87 32.71
N ARG A 34 13.78 -45.76 31.96
CA ARG A 34 13.79 -44.42 32.53
C ARG A 34 12.51 -43.73 32.12
N THR A 35 11.59 -43.66 33.07
CA THR A 35 10.55 -42.65 33.15
C THR A 35 11.21 -41.28 32.96
N SER A 36 11.06 -40.70 31.77
CA SER A 36 11.40 -39.30 31.54
C SER A 36 10.31 -38.47 32.23
N PRO A 37 10.66 -37.62 33.21
CA PRO A 37 9.70 -36.74 33.84
C PRO A 37 9.29 -35.69 32.80
N ALA A 38 7.97 -35.53 32.64
CA ALA A 38 7.28 -34.38 32.07
C ALA A 38 8.18 -33.46 31.23
N THR A 39 8.27 -33.76 29.94
CA THR A 39 8.57 -32.71 28.97
C THR A 39 7.56 -31.61 29.23
N GLY A 40 8.02 -30.50 29.80
CA GLY A 40 7.31 -29.24 29.81
C GLY A 40 7.14 -28.83 28.36
N ALA A 41 6.20 -29.49 27.67
CA ALA A 41 5.60 -28.96 26.49
C ALA A 41 5.03 -27.62 26.96
N LEU A 42 5.74 -26.55 26.61
CA LEU A 42 5.16 -25.23 26.50
C LEU A 42 3.88 -25.45 25.71
N ARG A 43 2.77 -25.58 26.45
CA ARG A 43 1.43 -25.60 25.92
C ARG A 43 1.37 -24.24 25.25
N TYR A 44 1.54 -24.20 23.93
CA TYR A 44 1.00 -23.10 23.16
C TYR A 44 -0.49 -23.23 23.41
N ASP A 45 -0.97 -22.61 24.49
CA ASP A 45 -2.37 -22.43 24.73
C ASP A 45 -2.89 -21.83 23.44
N ALA A 46 -3.81 -22.56 22.80
CA ALA A 46 -4.39 -22.13 21.55
C ALA A 46 -4.78 -20.66 21.71
N ALA A 47 -4.26 -19.81 20.83
CA ALA A 47 -4.49 -18.37 20.91
C ALA A 47 -6.00 -18.17 21.12
N PRO A 48 -6.41 -17.39 22.15
CA PRO A 48 -7.82 -17.25 22.48
C PRO A 48 -8.59 -16.88 21.21
N GLU A 49 -9.77 -17.43 20.98
CA GLU A 49 -10.60 -17.08 19.82
C GLU A 49 -10.89 -15.58 19.86
N GLN A 50 -10.04 -14.81 19.18
CA GLN A 50 -10.17 -13.37 19.11
C GLN A 50 -11.26 -13.09 18.10
N SER A 51 -12.34 -12.44 18.56
CA SER A 51 -13.40 -11.95 17.69
C SER A 51 -12.79 -11.16 16.53
N ALA A 52 -13.12 -11.55 15.29
CA ALA A 52 -12.60 -10.91 14.08
C ALA A 52 -12.84 -9.39 14.07
N ILE A 53 -13.91 -8.94 14.72
CA ILE A 53 -14.26 -7.51 14.86
C ILE A 53 -13.26 -6.79 15.77
N ALA A 54 -12.85 -7.43 16.88
CA ALA A 54 -11.85 -6.85 17.78
C ALA A 54 -10.48 -6.75 17.10
N VAL A 55 -10.09 -7.79 16.35
CA VAL A 55 -8.86 -7.80 15.55
C VAL A 55 -8.90 -6.72 14.48
N LEU A 56 -10.03 -6.58 13.77
CA LEU A 56 -10.24 -5.53 12.78
C LEU A 56 -10.12 -4.14 13.41
N ALA A 57 -10.73 -3.89 14.57
CA ALA A 57 -10.65 -2.61 15.26
C ALA A 57 -9.21 -2.27 15.69
N VAL A 58 -8.45 -3.26 16.18
CA VAL A 58 -7.03 -3.09 16.53
C VAL A 58 -6.20 -2.76 15.29
N LEU A 59 -6.44 -3.44 14.16
CA LEU A 59 -5.77 -3.15 12.88
C LEU A 59 -6.13 -1.76 12.34
N MET A 60 -7.40 -1.35 12.43
CA MET A 60 -7.82 0.00 12.06
C MET A 60 -7.10 1.05 12.90
N ARG A 61 -6.98 0.82 14.22
CA ARG A 61 -6.21 1.69 15.12
C ARG A 61 -4.72 1.72 14.74
N LYS A 62 -4.13 0.58 14.35
CA LYS A 62 -2.76 0.51 13.80
C LYS A 62 -2.62 1.41 12.57
N HIS A 63 -3.53 1.33 11.60
CA HIS A 63 -3.50 2.17 10.39
C HIS A 63 -3.64 3.66 10.71
N LEU A 64 -4.52 4.02 11.65
CA LEU A 64 -4.66 5.39 12.16
C LEU A 64 -3.36 5.89 12.84
N ILE A 65 -2.77 5.12 13.74
CA ILE A 65 -1.55 5.53 14.45
C ILE A 65 -0.36 5.64 13.48
N LEU A 66 -0.19 4.67 12.58
CA LEU A 66 0.86 4.71 11.55
C LEU A 66 0.65 5.87 10.58
N GLY A 67 -0.60 6.14 10.19
CA GLY A 67 -0.97 7.27 9.36
C GLY A 67 -0.62 8.61 10.02
N TRP A 68 -0.86 8.72 11.33
CA TRP A 68 -0.58 9.93 12.11
C TRP A 68 0.91 10.12 12.36
N ARG A 69 1.61 9.11 12.89
CA ARG A 69 3.05 9.19 13.21
C ARG A 69 3.91 9.46 11.98
N ARG A 70 3.56 8.90 10.82
CA ARG A 70 4.33 9.09 9.58
C ARG A 70 3.89 10.32 8.79
N LYS A 71 3.08 11.23 9.38
CA LYS A 71 2.50 12.42 8.72
C LYS A 71 1.79 12.10 7.40
N ARG A 72 1.31 10.86 7.22
CA ARG A 72 0.69 10.41 5.97
C ARG A 72 -0.69 11.03 5.79
N PHE A 73 -1.41 11.28 6.88
CA PHE A 73 -2.65 12.07 6.85
C PHE A 73 -2.42 13.50 6.40
N VAL A 74 -1.25 14.10 6.67
CA VAL A 74 -0.93 15.43 6.15
C VAL A 74 -0.82 15.38 4.64
N GLY A 75 -0.09 14.40 4.08
CA GLY A 75 -0.03 14.21 2.62
C GLY A 75 -1.40 13.94 1.99
N ALA A 76 -2.22 13.09 2.62
CA ALA A 76 -3.57 12.82 2.15
C ALA A 76 -4.48 14.05 2.23
N ALA A 77 -4.46 14.77 3.35
CA ALA A 77 -5.24 15.98 3.57
C ALA A 77 -4.81 17.11 2.63
N THR A 78 -3.51 17.36 2.45
CA THR A 78 -2.99 18.33 1.49
C THR A 78 -3.51 18.03 0.09
N ARG A 79 -3.54 16.76 -0.32
CA ARG A 79 -4.05 16.36 -1.64
C ARG A 79 -5.56 16.57 -1.78
N VAL A 80 -6.34 16.27 -0.74
CA VAL A 80 -7.80 16.55 -0.73
C VAL A 80 -8.06 18.06 -0.76
N VAL A 81 -7.29 18.83 0.01
CA VAL A 81 -7.33 20.30 -0.02
C VAL A 81 -7.00 20.81 -1.41
N PHE A 82 -5.96 20.30 -2.09
CA PHE A 82 -5.65 20.65 -3.48
C PHE A 82 -6.80 20.29 -4.44
N MET A 83 -7.38 19.10 -4.31
CA MET A 83 -8.49 18.64 -5.15
C MET A 83 -9.73 19.52 -5.01
N VAL A 84 -9.95 20.12 -3.84
CA VAL A 84 -11.08 21.02 -3.56
C VAL A 84 -10.73 22.47 -3.90
N ALA A 85 -9.52 22.91 -3.55
CA ALA A 85 -9.07 24.28 -3.74
C ALA A 85 -8.89 24.64 -5.22
N VAL A 86 -8.46 23.71 -6.07
CA VAL A 86 -8.24 24.03 -7.49
C VAL A 86 -9.55 24.26 -8.26
N PRO A 87 -10.61 23.43 -8.14
CA PRO A 87 -11.92 23.76 -8.68
C PRO A 87 -12.45 25.12 -8.21
N LEU A 88 -12.24 25.44 -6.93
CA LEU A 88 -12.60 26.75 -6.37
C LEU A 88 -11.77 27.88 -6.97
N LEU A 89 -10.45 27.69 -7.08
CA LEU A 89 -9.53 28.64 -7.70
C LEU A 89 -9.93 28.91 -9.15
N VAL A 90 -10.18 27.86 -9.93
CA VAL A 90 -10.65 27.96 -11.33
C VAL A 90 -11.97 28.72 -11.38
N TRP A 91 -12.88 28.49 -10.42
CA TRP A 91 -14.13 29.23 -10.32
C TRP A 91 -13.93 30.72 -10.00
N PHE A 92 -13.00 31.06 -9.09
CA PHE A 92 -12.74 32.44 -8.65
C PHE A 92 -11.87 33.26 -9.61
N LEU A 93 -10.95 32.65 -10.36
CA LEU A 93 -10.03 33.36 -11.27
C LEU A 93 -10.64 33.71 -12.64
N GLN A 94 -11.86 33.26 -12.96
CA GLN A 94 -12.43 33.44 -14.30
C GLN A 94 -13.12 34.81 -14.52
N PRO A 95 -12.71 35.58 -15.56
CA PRO A 95 -13.15 36.97 -15.77
C PRO A 95 -14.61 37.11 -16.23
N PRO A 96 -15.22 38.30 -16.09
CA PRO A 96 -16.67 38.40 -16.07
C PRO A 96 -17.47 38.24 -17.36
N LYS A 97 -16.82 38.25 -18.53
CA LYS A 97 -17.46 38.81 -19.73
C LYS A 97 -17.85 37.78 -20.81
N ASP A 98 -17.28 36.58 -20.85
CA ASP A 98 -17.65 35.49 -21.78
C ASP A 98 -17.98 34.17 -21.06
N ARG A 99 -18.82 34.29 -20.02
CA ARG A 99 -18.86 33.37 -18.90
C ARG A 99 -19.41 31.96 -19.20
N GLU A 100 -20.48 31.73 -19.95
CA GLU A 100 -21.18 30.44 -19.74
C GLU A 100 -20.51 29.21 -20.40
N ASN A 101 -20.08 29.34 -21.66
CA ASN A 101 -19.59 28.18 -22.44
C ASN A 101 -18.09 27.89 -22.21
N VAL A 102 -17.26 28.93 -22.05
CA VAL A 102 -15.81 28.76 -21.83
C VAL A 102 -15.52 28.31 -20.38
N ARG A 103 -16.34 28.72 -19.39
CA ARG A 103 -16.20 28.29 -17.99
C ARG A 103 -16.43 26.79 -17.83
N GLY A 104 -17.49 26.27 -18.44
CA GLY A 104 -17.81 24.85 -18.40
C GLY A 104 -16.76 24.01 -19.12
N GLY A 105 -16.36 24.42 -20.33
CA GLY A 105 -15.39 23.67 -21.14
C GLY A 105 -14.01 23.57 -20.50
N LEU A 106 -13.40 24.69 -20.09
CA LEU A 106 -12.05 24.66 -19.52
C LEU A 106 -12.02 23.95 -18.15
N ALA A 107 -13.03 24.18 -17.31
CA ALA A 107 -13.14 23.48 -16.03
C ALA A 107 -13.36 21.97 -16.25
N ALA A 108 -14.20 21.57 -17.21
CA ALA A 108 -14.44 20.17 -17.54
C ALA A 108 -13.20 19.46 -18.10
N MET A 109 -12.26 20.17 -18.71
CA MET A 109 -10.99 19.60 -19.19
C MET A 109 -9.93 19.53 -18.08
N VAL A 110 -9.82 20.56 -17.24
CA VAL A 110 -8.75 20.65 -16.22
C VAL A 110 -9.07 19.84 -14.95
N LEU A 111 -10.34 19.83 -14.50
CA LEU A 111 -10.72 19.07 -13.30
C LEU A 111 -10.43 17.56 -13.39
N PRO A 112 -10.74 16.83 -14.49
CA PRO A 112 -10.44 15.40 -14.56
C PRO A 112 -8.94 15.12 -14.62
N ILE A 113 -8.11 16.00 -15.18
CA ILE A 113 -6.63 15.85 -15.17
C ILE A 113 -6.13 15.84 -13.73
N LEU A 114 -6.57 16.83 -12.96
CA LEU A 114 -6.15 17.00 -11.57
C LEU A 114 -6.74 15.90 -10.68
N GLY A 115 -7.98 15.48 -10.94
CA GLY A 115 -8.62 14.35 -10.27
C GLY A 115 -7.88 13.04 -10.53
N ALA A 116 -7.45 12.77 -11.77
CA ALA A 116 -6.68 11.59 -12.11
C ALA A 116 -5.32 11.57 -11.40
N MET A 117 -4.59 12.70 -11.43
CA MET A 117 -3.33 12.85 -10.70
C MET A 117 -3.49 12.63 -9.19
N PHE A 118 -4.59 13.10 -8.61
CA PHE A 118 -4.93 12.88 -7.20
C PHE A 118 -5.12 11.39 -6.88
N ILE A 119 -5.95 10.70 -7.68
CA ILE A 119 -6.24 9.28 -7.54
C ILE A 119 -4.93 8.48 -7.58
N ILE A 120 -4.11 8.71 -8.60
CA ILE A 120 -2.79 8.07 -8.76
C ILE A 120 -1.91 8.28 -7.53
N ALA A 121 -1.80 9.51 -7.02
CA ALA A 121 -0.97 9.82 -5.87
C ALA A 121 -1.43 9.13 -4.57
N MET A 122 -2.74 8.94 -4.39
CA MET A 122 -3.29 8.16 -3.27
C MET A 122 -2.96 6.68 -3.41
N PHE A 123 -3.10 6.14 -4.61
CA PHE A 123 -2.84 4.73 -4.88
C PHE A 123 -1.35 4.36 -4.80
N THR A 124 -0.46 5.25 -5.23
CA THR A 124 0.98 5.10 -4.99
C THR A 124 1.30 4.96 -3.49
N GLN A 125 0.64 5.76 -2.64
CA GLN A 125 0.85 5.67 -1.19
C GLN A 125 0.39 4.32 -0.63
N PHE A 126 -0.76 3.82 -1.10
CA PHE A 126 -1.28 2.50 -0.74
C PHE A 126 -0.29 1.39 -1.11
N VAL A 127 0.21 1.38 -2.35
CA VAL A 127 1.16 0.38 -2.82
C VAL A 127 2.44 0.41 -1.99
N VAL A 128 2.99 1.60 -1.72
CA VAL A 128 4.18 1.76 -0.88
C VAL A 128 3.95 1.20 0.52
N GLU A 129 2.77 1.40 1.11
CA GLU A 129 2.44 0.86 2.43
C GLU A 129 2.36 -0.67 2.43
N VAL A 130 1.65 -1.26 1.46
CA VAL A 130 1.55 -2.71 1.35
C VAL A 130 2.92 -3.35 1.14
N VAL A 131 3.77 -2.74 0.29
CA VAL A 131 5.14 -3.24 0.05
C VAL A 131 6.02 -3.03 1.29
N THR A 132 5.86 -1.95 2.04
CA THR A 132 6.58 -1.73 3.31
C THR A 132 6.23 -2.81 4.34
N ASP A 133 4.95 -3.15 4.49
CA ASP A 133 4.51 -4.20 5.42
C ASP A 133 5.02 -5.59 4.97
N LYS A 134 5.25 -5.80 3.67
CA LYS A 134 5.94 -6.98 3.12
C LYS A 134 7.43 -6.99 3.43
N GLU A 135 8.14 -5.87 3.22
CA GLU A 135 9.57 -5.73 3.54
C GLU A 135 9.85 -6.05 5.02
N LEU A 136 8.99 -5.55 5.91
CA LEU A 136 9.10 -5.75 7.36
C LEU A 136 8.55 -7.10 7.83
N LYS A 137 8.05 -7.95 6.93
CA LYS A 137 7.39 -9.23 7.23
C LYS A 137 6.26 -9.08 8.28
N MET A 138 5.63 -7.91 8.35
CA MET A 138 4.61 -7.61 9.37
C MET A 138 3.38 -8.50 9.22
N ARG A 139 3.05 -8.92 7.99
CA ARG A 139 1.99 -9.91 7.74
C ARG A 139 2.28 -11.26 8.41
N TYR A 140 3.53 -11.74 8.36
CA TYR A 140 3.92 -13.00 9.01
C TYR A 140 3.80 -12.88 10.54
N VAL A 141 4.28 -11.78 11.11
CA VAL A 141 4.16 -11.52 12.56
C VAL A 141 2.69 -11.51 13.00
N GLN A 142 1.79 -10.92 12.21
CA GLN A 142 0.36 -10.91 12.49
C GLN A 142 -0.28 -12.29 12.36
N GLN A 143 0.13 -13.09 11.38
CA GLN A 143 -0.34 -14.47 11.21
C GLN A 143 0.07 -15.37 12.38
N VAL A 144 1.32 -15.24 12.87
CA VAL A 144 1.80 -15.96 14.05
C VAL A 144 1.06 -15.51 15.32
N ALA A 145 0.61 -14.26 15.37
CA ALA A 145 -0.24 -13.74 16.44
C ALA A 145 -1.72 -14.20 16.35
N GLY A 146 -2.08 -15.05 15.38
CA GLY A 146 -3.44 -15.59 15.21
C GLY A 146 -4.37 -14.75 14.32
N VAL A 147 -3.86 -13.72 13.65
CA VAL A 147 -4.67 -12.89 12.75
C VAL A 147 -4.88 -13.59 11.40
N SER A 148 -6.14 -13.75 11.00
CA SER A 148 -6.46 -14.36 9.71
C SER A 148 -6.08 -13.45 8.54
N ASN A 149 -5.67 -14.07 7.43
CA ASN A 149 -5.28 -13.36 6.22
C ASN A 149 -6.43 -12.53 5.62
N ALA A 150 -7.67 -13.00 5.74
CA ALA A 150 -8.83 -12.27 5.24
C ALA A 150 -9.02 -10.95 5.98
N VAL A 151 -8.92 -10.94 7.32
CA VAL A 151 -9.11 -9.75 8.15
C VAL A 151 -8.06 -8.68 7.85
N TYR A 152 -6.82 -9.09 7.52
CA TYR A 152 -5.77 -8.18 7.07
C TYR A 152 -6.16 -7.42 5.79
N TRP A 153 -6.64 -8.11 4.75
CA TRP A 153 -7.02 -7.44 3.50
C TRP A 153 -8.27 -6.58 3.67
N TRP A 154 -9.23 -7.05 4.46
CA TRP A 154 -10.42 -6.28 4.81
C TRP A 154 -10.08 -5.00 5.59
N SER A 155 -9.08 -5.02 6.48
CA SER A 155 -8.67 -3.80 7.19
C SER A 155 -8.10 -2.75 6.25
N TYR A 156 -7.28 -3.15 5.28
CA TYR A 156 -6.78 -2.24 4.23
C TYR A 156 -7.91 -1.71 3.37
N TYR A 157 -8.79 -2.59 2.87
CA TYR A 157 -9.92 -2.18 2.05
C TYR A 157 -10.81 -1.18 2.77
N LEU A 158 -11.23 -1.49 4.00
CA LEU A 158 -12.14 -0.63 4.76
C LEU A 158 -11.51 0.72 5.12
N PHE A 159 -10.24 0.73 5.51
CA PHE A 159 -9.53 1.97 5.82
C PHE A 159 -9.46 2.91 4.62
N TYR A 160 -9.03 2.41 3.46
CA TYR A 160 -8.93 3.22 2.24
C TYR A 160 -10.30 3.56 1.64
N PHE A 161 -11.30 2.69 1.80
CA PHE A 161 -12.68 2.97 1.38
C PHE A 161 -13.28 4.13 2.17
N ILE A 162 -13.13 4.14 3.50
CA ILE A 162 -13.62 5.24 4.35
C ILE A 162 -12.89 6.54 4.00
N LEU A 163 -11.56 6.49 3.87
CA LEU A 163 -10.76 7.68 3.56
C LEU A 163 -11.12 8.28 2.20
N THR A 164 -11.19 7.45 1.16
CA THR A 164 -11.56 7.88 -0.19
C THR A 164 -13.02 8.29 -0.27
N GLY A 165 -13.93 7.57 0.40
CA GLY A 165 -15.34 7.93 0.48
C GLY A 165 -15.55 9.31 1.09
N PHE A 166 -14.87 9.61 2.20
CA PHE A 166 -14.90 10.95 2.80
C PHE A 166 -14.37 12.04 1.86
N ALA A 167 -13.27 11.76 1.15
CA ALA A 167 -12.71 12.70 0.16
C ALA A 167 -13.67 12.97 -1.01
N ILE A 168 -14.31 11.92 -1.55
CA ILE A 168 -15.30 12.05 -2.63
C ILE A 168 -16.52 12.85 -2.15
N LEU A 169 -17.03 12.57 -0.95
CA LEU A 169 -18.17 13.30 -0.38
C LEU A 169 -17.83 14.79 -0.20
N LEU A 170 -16.63 15.11 0.29
CA LEU A 170 -16.18 16.50 0.42
C LEU A 170 -16.06 17.19 -0.94
N TYR A 171 -15.50 16.51 -1.94
CA TYR A 171 -15.40 17.02 -3.31
C TYR A 171 -16.78 17.29 -3.93
N LEU A 172 -17.72 16.34 -3.80
CA LEU A 172 -19.09 16.48 -4.29
C LEU A 172 -19.83 17.60 -3.55
N ALA A 173 -19.67 17.70 -2.23
CA ALA A 173 -20.25 18.79 -1.45
C ALA A 173 -19.72 20.16 -1.93
N CYS A 174 -18.41 20.29 -2.13
CA CYS A 174 -17.82 21.54 -2.59
C CYS A 174 -18.30 21.95 -4.00
N THR A 175 -18.33 21.00 -4.94
CA THR A 175 -18.74 21.22 -6.33
C THR A 175 -20.26 21.32 -6.54
N LYS A 176 -21.09 20.94 -5.56
CA LYS A 176 -22.54 21.24 -5.58
C LYS A 176 -22.85 22.58 -4.93
N TRP A 177 -22.21 22.89 -3.80
CA TRP A 177 -22.62 24.01 -2.95
C TRP A 177 -21.89 25.32 -3.25
N ILE A 178 -20.60 25.27 -3.63
CA ILE A 178 -19.76 26.47 -3.73
C ILE A 178 -19.57 26.91 -5.19
N ALA A 179 -19.34 25.94 -6.07
CA ALA A 179 -19.22 26.19 -7.52
C ALA A 179 -20.13 25.19 -8.24
N PRO A 180 -21.36 25.56 -8.66
CA PRO A 180 -22.32 24.65 -9.28
C PRO A 180 -21.90 24.26 -10.70
N ILE A 181 -20.75 23.60 -10.82
CA ILE A 181 -20.14 23.10 -12.06
C ILE A 181 -21.01 21.97 -12.63
N TYR A 182 -21.57 21.13 -11.75
CA TYR A 182 -22.38 19.97 -12.10
C TYR A 182 -23.86 20.19 -11.80
N ARG A 183 -24.47 21.17 -12.48
CA ARG A 183 -25.86 21.58 -12.24
C ARG A 183 -26.89 20.51 -12.66
N TYR A 184 -26.56 19.71 -13.68
CA TYR A 184 -27.49 18.73 -14.28
C TYR A 184 -27.22 17.27 -13.89
N SER A 185 -26.18 16.99 -13.11
CA SER A 185 -25.82 15.61 -12.79
C SER A 185 -26.37 15.14 -11.45
N ASP A 186 -26.86 13.90 -11.44
CA ASP A 186 -27.27 13.20 -10.24
C ASP A 186 -26.05 12.88 -9.36
N SER A 187 -26.06 13.38 -8.13
CA SER A 187 -24.95 13.19 -7.17
C SER A 187 -24.74 11.70 -6.83
N PHE A 188 -25.81 10.91 -6.86
CA PHE A 188 -25.72 9.47 -6.60
C PHE A 188 -24.97 8.73 -7.70
N LEU A 189 -25.25 9.03 -8.97
CA LEU A 189 -24.54 8.45 -10.11
C LEU A 189 -23.05 8.83 -10.10
N MET A 190 -22.74 10.09 -9.78
CA MET A 190 -21.35 10.52 -9.61
C MET A 190 -20.65 9.76 -8.48
N PHE A 191 -21.27 9.67 -7.31
CA PHE A 191 -20.71 8.90 -6.20
C PHE A 191 -20.47 7.44 -6.59
N LEU A 192 -21.43 6.81 -7.25
CA LEU A 192 -21.30 5.42 -7.72
C LEU A 192 -20.17 5.25 -8.73
N SER A 193 -20.00 6.19 -9.67
CA SER A 193 -18.88 6.16 -10.62
C SER A 193 -17.51 6.29 -9.94
N PHE A 194 -17.38 7.17 -8.95
CA PHE A 194 -16.13 7.30 -8.18
C PHE A 194 -15.88 6.08 -7.30
N ALA A 195 -16.93 5.48 -6.73
CA ALA A 195 -16.82 4.25 -5.95
C ALA A 195 -16.39 3.05 -6.83
N ALA A 196 -16.94 2.93 -8.04
CA ALA A 196 -16.54 1.92 -9.01
C ALA A 196 -15.07 2.12 -9.46
N ALA A 197 -14.68 3.37 -9.74
CA ALA A 197 -13.29 3.71 -10.08
C ALA A 197 -12.31 3.40 -8.93
N PHE A 198 -12.73 3.65 -7.68
CA PHE A 198 -11.95 3.25 -6.50
C PHE A 198 -11.78 1.73 -6.44
N LEU A 199 -12.85 0.96 -6.62
CA LEU A 199 -12.80 -0.51 -6.56
C LEU A 199 -11.88 -1.08 -7.65
N GLN A 200 -12.02 -0.59 -8.89
CA GLN A 200 -11.15 -0.97 -10.01
C GLN A 200 -9.68 -0.70 -9.68
N THR A 201 -9.37 0.52 -9.24
CA THR A 201 -7.98 0.92 -8.99
C THR A 201 -7.40 0.20 -7.77
N PHE A 202 -8.20 -0.11 -6.75
CA PHE A 202 -7.79 -0.92 -5.61
C PHE A 202 -7.31 -2.31 -6.04
N PHE A 203 -8.05 -3.01 -6.91
CA PHE A 203 -7.63 -4.32 -7.43
C PHE A 203 -6.37 -4.23 -8.30
N LEU A 204 -6.24 -3.19 -9.12
CA LEU A 204 -5.02 -2.96 -9.91
C LEU A 204 -3.81 -2.74 -8.99
N CYS A 205 -3.95 -1.92 -7.95
CA CYS A 205 -2.89 -1.68 -7.00
C CYS A 205 -2.51 -2.92 -6.19
N MET A 206 -3.48 -3.79 -5.89
CA MET A 206 -3.22 -5.08 -5.25
C MET A 206 -2.33 -5.96 -6.13
N MET A 207 -2.60 -6.05 -7.43
CA MET A 207 -1.75 -6.75 -8.38
C MET A 207 -0.34 -6.15 -8.41
N VAL A 208 -0.23 -4.83 -8.58
CA VAL A 208 1.07 -4.12 -8.61
C VAL A 208 1.85 -4.33 -7.31
N ALA A 209 1.20 -4.23 -6.16
CA ALA A 209 1.83 -4.42 -4.86
C ALA A 209 2.36 -5.85 -4.67
N THR A 210 1.78 -6.86 -5.33
CA THR A 210 2.29 -8.25 -5.27
C THR A 210 3.59 -8.49 -6.02
N VAL A 211 3.87 -7.71 -7.06
CA VAL A 211 5.08 -7.85 -7.87
C VAL A 211 6.30 -7.20 -7.19
N PHE A 212 6.08 -6.13 -6.42
CA PHE A 212 7.17 -5.38 -5.81
C PHE A 212 7.54 -5.87 -4.40
N SER A 213 8.83 -6.12 -4.21
CA SER A 213 9.41 -6.47 -2.91
C SER A 213 10.07 -5.29 -2.19
N ARG A 214 10.32 -4.16 -2.90
CA ARG A 214 10.95 -2.97 -2.33
C ARG A 214 10.07 -1.71 -2.41
N ALA A 215 9.80 -1.07 -1.28
CA ALA A 215 8.85 0.04 -1.14
C ALA A 215 9.32 1.30 -1.87
N ARG A 216 10.62 1.63 -1.79
CA ARG A 216 11.20 2.80 -2.47
C ARG A 216 11.07 2.68 -4.00
N MET A 217 11.30 1.50 -4.56
CA MET A 217 11.19 1.26 -6.01
C MET A 217 9.73 1.29 -6.46
N ALA A 218 8.83 0.66 -5.69
CA ALA A 218 7.41 0.63 -5.99
C ALA A 218 6.82 2.05 -6.06
N GLY A 219 7.19 2.94 -5.13
CA GLY A 219 6.70 4.32 -5.11
C GLY A 219 7.13 5.14 -6.32
N VAL A 220 8.38 5.02 -6.74
CA VAL A 220 8.90 5.73 -7.92
C VAL A 220 8.23 5.22 -9.19
N ILE A 221 8.21 3.90 -9.39
CA ILE A 221 7.64 3.29 -10.59
C ILE A 221 6.14 3.59 -10.70
N CYS A 222 5.39 3.47 -9.60
CA CYS A 222 3.95 3.76 -9.59
C CYS A 222 3.66 5.24 -9.89
N SER A 223 4.52 6.15 -9.43
CA SER A 223 4.42 7.58 -9.77
C SER A 223 4.71 7.84 -11.25
N MET A 224 5.73 7.19 -11.82
CA MET A 224 6.07 7.34 -13.24
C MET A 224 4.99 6.75 -14.15
N MET A 225 4.48 5.55 -13.83
CA MET A 225 3.39 4.92 -14.56
C MET A 225 2.11 5.78 -14.51
N GLY A 226 1.82 6.36 -13.35
CA GLY A 226 0.70 7.27 -13.19
C GLY A 226 0.82 8.52 -14.04
N ALA A 227 1.96 9.20 -14.00
CA ALA A 227 2.23 10.37 -14.84
C ALA A 227 2.12 10.03 -16.34
N MET A 228 2.63 8.86 -16.76
CA MET A 228 2.54 8.40 -18.14
C MET A 228 1.09 8.10 -18.54
N THR A 229 0.29 7.49 -17.65
CA THR A 229 -1.12 7.20 -17.92
C THR A 229 -1.91 8.48 -18.15
N VAL A 230 -1.70 9.51 -17.32
CA VAL A 230 -2.30 10.83 -17.55
C VAL A 230 -1.82 11.41 -18.87
N GLY A 231 -0.51 11.41 -19.13
CA GLY A 231 0.05 11.93 -20.39
C GLY A 231 -0.56 11.28 -21.64
N VAL A 232 -0.72 9.95 -21.65
CA VAL A 232 -1.30 9.20 -22.79
C VAL A 232 -2.79 9.47 -22.94
N PHE A 233 -3.56 9.50 -21.85
CA PHE A 233 -5.01 9.75 -21.89
C PHE A 233 -5.38 11.15 -22.41
N TYR A 234 -4.48 12.13 -22.27
CA TYR A 234 -4.71 13.50 -22.74
C TYR A 234 -3.98 13.82 -24.06
N ALA A 235 -3.13 12.93 -24.56
CA ALA A 235 -2.49 13.04 -25.87
C ALA A 235 -3.32 12.37 -27.00
N LEU A 236 -4.28 11.52 -26.63
CA LEU A 236 -5.26 10.88 -27.51
C LEU A 236 -6.57 11.69 -27.54
#